data_AF-A0A374I6T1-F1
#
_entry.id   AF-A0A374I6T1-F1
#
_cell.length_a   1.000
_cell.length_b   1.000
_cell.length_c   1.000
_cell.angle_alpha   90.00
_cell.angle_beta   90.00
_cell.angle_gamma   90.00
#
_symmetry.space_group_name_H-M   'P 1'
#
loop_
_entity.id
_entity.type
_entity.pdbx_description
1 polymer ?
#
loop_
_entity_poly.entity_id
_entity_poly.type
_entity_poly.pdbx_seq_one_letter_code
_entity_poly.pdbx_strand_id
1 'polypeptide(L)' 'MYSSRLSNEPIESLNRKVKDLKKLGRGYRNFEHFRIRFLYATRDTSVINGINDYNPVTYFNMED' A
#
# COMPACT_ATOMS: atom_id res chain seq x y z
N MET A 1 -21.38 -36.30 -9.80
CA MET A 1 -21.60 -35.44 -8.62
C MET A 1 -20.32 -34.68 -8.33
N TYR A 2 -20.15 -33.50 -8.95
CA TYR A 2 -18.98 -32.65 -8.75
C TYR A 2 -19.16 -31.96 -7.39
N SER A 3 -18.62 -32.57 -6.32
CA SER A 3 -18.47 -31.87 -5.05
C SER A 3 -17.37 -30.83 -5.26
N SER A 4 -17.73 -29.68 -5.82
CA SER A 4 -16.89 -28.49 -5.79
C SER A 4 -16.60 -28.24 -4.32
N ARG A 5 -15.43 -28.65 -3.84
CA ARG A 5 -14.97 -28.33 -2.49
C ARG A 5 -15.13 -26.82 -2.35
N LEU A 6 -15.96 -26.39 -1.42
CA LEU A 6 -16.17 -24.97 -1.14
C LEU A 6 -14.81 -24.43 -0.68
N SER A 7 -14.06 -23.81 -1.60
CA SER A 7 -12.76 -23.25 -1.29
C SER A 7 -12.97 -22.05 -0.37
N ASN A 8 -12.23 -22.00 0.74
CA ASN A 8 -12.25 -20.82 1.61
C ASN A 8 -11.47 -19.64 1.01
N GLU A 9 -10.87 -19.82 -0.17
CA GLU A 9 -10.05 -18.81 -0.85
C GLU A 9 -10.79 -17.50 -1.16
N PRO A 10 -12.05 -17.48 -1.64
CA PRO A 10 -12.75 -16.23 -1.89
C PRO A 10 -12.96 -15.42 -0.60
N ILE A 11 -13.34 -16.11 0.48
CA ILE A 11 -13.54 -15.52 1.81
C ILE A 11 -12.21 -15.01 2.37
N GLU A 12 -11.13 -15.79 2.27
CA GLU A 12 -9.82 -15.37 2.76
C GLU A 12 -9.26 -14.21 1.92
N SER A 13 -9.51 -14.19 0.61
CA SER A 13 -9.11 -13.08 -0.26
C SER A 13 -9.80 -11.78 0.13
N LEU A 14 -11.08 -11.85 0.50
CA LEU A 14 -11.86 -10.69 0.93
C LEU A 14 -11.38 -10.21 2.30
N ASN A 15 -11.18 -11.13 3.24
CA ASN A 15 -10.66 -10.82 4.57
C ASN A 15 -9.27 -10.17 4.49
N ARG A 16 -8.43 -10.60 3.55
CA ARG A 16 -7.10 -10.01 3.33
C ARG A 16 -7.18 -8.52 2.97
N LYS A 17 -8.09 -8.12 2.07
CA LYS A 17 -8.26 -6.71 1.68
C LYS A 17 -8.55 -5.80 2.88
N VAL A 18 -9.46 -6.23 3.76
CA VAL A 18 -9.82 -5.44 4.95
C VAL A 18 -8.70 -5.43 5.99
N LYS A 19 -7.99 -6.55 6.16
CA LYS A 19 -6.80 -6.65 7.04
C LYS A 19 -5.70 -5.68 6.57
N ASP A 20 -5.39 -5.68 5.28
CA ASP A 20 -4.36 -4.81 4.70
C ASP A 20 -4.75 -3.34 4.82
N LEU A 21 -6.02 -2.99 4.55
CA LEU A 21 -6.56 -1.64 4.75
C LEU A 21 -6.33 -1.13 6.19
N LYS A 22 -6.67 -1.94 7.19
CA LYS A 22 -6.49 -1.58 8.61
C LYS A 22 -5.01 -1.43 8.97
N LYS A 23 -4.15 -2.30 8.43
CA LYS A 23 -2.70 -2.29 8.66
C LYS A 23 -2.05 -1.05 8.06
N LEU A 24 -2.34 -0.74 6.80
CA LEU A 24 -1.85 0.47 6.10
C LEU A 24 -2.33 1.76 6.77
N GLY A 25 -3.57 1.74 7.26
CA GLY A 25 -4.16 2.86 8.00
C GLY A 25 -3.57 3.10 9.39
N ARG A 26 -2.87 2.13 10.01
CA ARG A 26 -2.53 2.10 11.45
C ARG A 26 -3.77 2.34 12.34
N GLY A 27 -4.90 1.76 11.94
CA GLY A 27 -6.21 2.03 12.54
C GLY A 27 -6.88 3.31 12.03
N TYR A 28 -7.97 3.74 12.67
CA TYR A 28 -8.76 4.91 12.29
C TYR A 28 -9.05 5.78 13.54
N ARG A 29 -8.11 6.64 13.93
CA ARG A 29 -8.38 7.69 14.94
C ARG A 29 -8.75 9.02 14.30
N ASN A 30 -8.30 9.24 13.06
CA ASN A 30 -8.56 10.42 12.26
C ASN A 30 -8.67 9.99 10.79
N PHE A 31 -9.76 10.39 10.13
CA PHE A 31 -10.06 9.96 8.77
C PHE A 31 -9.09 10.54 7.74
N GLU A 32 -8.68 11.80 7.89
CA GLU A 32 -7.72 12.44 6.97
C GLU A 32 -6.37 11.71 6.97
N HIS A 33 -5.86 11.40 8.17
CA HIS A 33 -4.63 10.63 8.32
C HIS A 33 -4.74 9.22 7.71
N PHE A 34 -5.88 8.56 7.88
CA PHE A 34 -6.16 7.25 7.28
C PHE A 34 -6.20 7.35 5.75
N ARG A 35 -6.91 8.33 5.20
CA ARG A 35 -7.06 8.58 3.76
C ARG A 35 -5.71 8.82 3.08
N ILE A 36 -4.89 9.72 3.64
CA ILE A 36 -3.56 10.03 3.10
C ILE A 36 -2.67 8.78 3.08
N ARG A 37 -2.63 8.02 4.19
CA ARG A 37 -1.82 6.79 4.27
C ARG A 37 -2.31 5.70 3.31
N PHE A 38 -3.62 5.53 3.20
CA PHE A 38 -4.21 4.56 2.27
C PHE A 38 -3.84 4.89 0.83
N LEU A 39 -4.08 6.14 0.40
CA LEU A 39 -3.76 6.59 -0.96
C LEU A 39 -2.27 6.51 -1.27
N TYR A 40 -1.39 6.75 -0.28
CA TYR A 40 0.04 6.60 -0.46
C TYR A 40 0.44 5.13 -0.64
N ALA A 41 -0.10 4.23 0.18
CA ALA A 41 0.26 2.81 0.16
C ALA A 41 -0.30 2.05 -1.05
N THR A 42 -1.43 2.46 -1.60
CA THR A 42 -2.04 1.83 -2.80
C THR A 42 -1.61 2.47 -4.10
N ARG A 43 -0.64 3.39 -4.07
CA ARG A 43 -0.13 4.06 -5.27
C ARG A 43 0.81 3.12 -6.01
N ASP A 44 0.52 2.83 -7.28
CA ASP A 44 1.34 1.95 -8.13
C ASP A 44 2.80 2.44 -8.26
N THR A 45 3.03 3.75 -8.14
CA THR A 45 4.34 4.40 -8.10
C THR A 45 4.59 5.07 -6.74
N SER A 46 4.54 4.28 -5.67
CA SER A 46 5.01 4.79 -4.38
C SER A 46 6.53 4.96 -4.46
N VAL A 47 6.97 6.20 -4.60
CA VAL A 47 8.39 6.51 -4.51
C VAL A 47 8.80 6.31 -3.05
N ILE A 48 9.33 5.14 -2.75
CA ILE A 48 9.78 4.77 -1.39
C ILE A 48 10.93 5.71 -0.93
N ASN A 49 11.65 6.32 -1.88
CA ASN A 49 12.81 7.19 -1.62
C ASN A 49 12.56 8.69 -1.84
N GLY A 50 11.34 9.16 -2.10
CA GLY A 50 11.05 10.58 -2.38
C GLY A 50 11.60 11.15 -3.71
N ILE A 51 12.29 10.34 -4.51
CA ILE A 51 12.77 10.64 -5.87
C ILE A 51 11.61 10.56 -6.89
N ASN A 52 10.94 11.68 -7.16
CA ASN A 52 10.00 11.79 -8.28
C ASN A 52 10.77 12.26 -9.53
N ASP A 53 10.36 11.88 -10.74
CA ASP A 53 10.90 12.42 -12.01
C ASP A 53 10.79 13.96 -12.07
N TYR A 54 9.89 14.56 -11.28
CA TYR A 54 9.77 16.01 -11.09
C TYR A 54 10.84 16.64 -10.19
N ASN A 55 11.58 15.87 -9.40
CA ASN A 55 12.64 16.37 -8.51
C ASN A 55 13.76 15.32 -8.33
N PRO A 56 14.62 15.11 -9.33
CA PRO A 56 15.74 14.20 -9.22
C PRO A 56 16.72 14.71 -8.16
N VAL A 57 17.08 13.85 -7.21
CA VAL A 57 18.14 14.14 -6.23
C VAL A 57 19.48 14.08 -6.95
N THR A 58 20.10 15.23 -7.19
CA THR A 58 21.45 15.29 -7.77
C THR A 58 22.48 15.11 -6.67
N TYR A 59 23.22 14.02 -6.71
CA TYR A 59 24.42 13.85 -5.89
C TYR A 59 25.55 14.61 -6.57
N PHE A 60 25.97 15.71 -5.97
CA PHE A 60 27.23 16.36 -6.35
C PHE A 60 28.35 15.47 -5.82
N ASN A 61 29.05 14.80 -6.73
CA ASN A 61 30.32 14.17 -6.38
C ASN A 61 31.24 15.31 -5.93
N MET A 62 31.54 15.35 -4.63
CA MET A 62 32.65 16.15 -4.13
C MET A 62 33.91 15.42 -4.60
N GLU A 63 34.41 15.82 -5.76
CA GLU A 63 35.76 15.45 -6.20
C GLU A 63 36.75 16.17 -5.27
N ASP A 64 37.49 15.39 -4.47
CA ASP A 64 38.74 15.82 -3.82
C ASP A 64 39.92 15.69 -4.80
#